data_AF-A0A842YBZ6-F1
#
_entry.id   AF-A0A842YBZ6-F1
#
_cell.length_a   1.000
_cell.length_b   1.000
_cell.length_c   1.000
_cell.angle_alpha   90.00
_cell.angle_beta   90.00
_cell.angle_gamma   90.00
#
_symmetry.space_group_name_H-M   'P 1'
#
loop_
_entity.id
_entity.type
_entity.pdbx_description
1 polymer ?
#
loop_
_entity_poly.entity_id
_entity_poly.type
_entity_poly.pdbx_seq_one_letter_code
_entity_poly.pdbx_strand_id
1 'polypeptide(L)' 'ITLEHASSFSKMAPAVASKLVEKLMKDFNLSRAQAVQIVNISPTNPEEIRTILDARSTDLTDQQVTEIMDLIVDRRSK' A
#
# COMPACT_ATOMS: atom_id res chain seq x y z
N ILE A 1 -2.94 -22.03 14.50
CA ILE A 1 -3.21 -20.68 15.06
C ILE A 1 -2.66 -19.61 14.09
N THR A 2 -3.11 -19.59 12.83
CA THR A 2 -2.55 -18.71 11.78
C THR A 2 -3.64 -18.06 10.92
N LEU A 3 -4.74 -18.76 10.66
CA LEU A 3 -5.86 -18.23 9.87
C LEU A 3 -6.66 -17.14 10.61
N GLU A 4 -6.83 -17.28 11.93
CA GLU A 4 -7.61 -16.34 12.75
C GLU A 4 -6.91 -14.99 12.94
N HIS A 5 -5.56 -15.00 12.98
CA HIS A 5 -4.76 -13.77 13.06
C HIS A 5 -4.75 -13.03 11.72
N ALA A 6 -4.63 -13.73 10.59
CA ALA A 6 -4.67 -13.11 9.26
C ALA A 6 -6.01 -12.41 8.97
N SER A 7 -7.11 -12.95 9.50
CA SER A 7 -8.46 -12.39 9.32
C SER A 7 -8.70 -11.16 10.20
N SER A 8 -8.11 -11.10 11.40
CA SER A 8 -8.33 -10.00 12.36
C SER A 8 -7.46 -8.74 12.10
N PHE A 9 -6.32 -8.90 11.43
CA PHE A 9 -5.39 -7.79 11.11
C PHE A 9 -5.45 -7.34 9.65
N SER A 10 -6.28 -7.99 8.84
CA SER A 10 -6.50 -7.67 7.43
C SER A 10 -7.21 -6.32 7.31
N LYS A 11 -6.48 -5.27 6.91
CA LYS A 11 -7.04 -3.93 6.67
C LYS A 11 -7.90 -3.84 5.40
N MET A 12 -7.85 -4.85 4.54
CA MET A 12 -8.59 -4.96 3.28
C MET A 12 -8.84 -6.43 2.95
N ALA A 13 -9.94 -6.75 2.26
CA ALA A 13 -10.21 -8.11 1.82
C ALA A 13 -9.05 -8.68 0.97
N PRO A 14 -8.71 -9.98 1.07
CA PRO A 14 -7.53 -10.56 0.40
C PRO A 14 -7.44 -10.31 -1.11
N ALA A 15 -8.58 -10.35 -1.79
CA ALA A 15 -8.67 -10.07 -3.22
C ALA A 15 -8.41 -8.59 -3.55
N VAL A 16 -8.85 -7.66 -2.69
CA VAL A 16 -8.62 -6.22 -2.84
C VAL A 16 -7.14 -5.91 -2.61
N ALA A 17 -6.57 -6.46 -1.54
CA ALA A 17 -5.16 -6.32 -1.21
C ALA A 17 -4.25 -6.80 -2.35
N SER A 18 -4.51 -8.00 -2.89
CA SER A 18 -3.71 -8.58 -3.99
C SER A 18 -3.76 -7.71 -5.25
N LYS A 19 -4.94 -7.21 -5.62
CA LYS A 19 -5.10 -6.29 -6.76
C LYS A 19 -4.41 -4.95 -6.54
N LEU A 20 -4.43 -4.42 -5.31
CA LEU A 20 -3.75 -3.18 -4.98
C LEU A 20 -2.23 -3.35 -5.07
N VAL A 21 -1.67 -4.45 -4.58
CA VAL A 21 -0.24 -4.76 -4.73
C VAL A 21 0.18 -4.79 -6.20
N GLU A 22 -0.57 -5.50 -7.04
CA GLU A 22 -0.27 -5.56 -8.48
C GLU A 22 -0.32 -4.19 -9.16
N LYS A 23 -1.31 -3.37 -8.79
CA LYS A 23 -1.44 -2.00 -9.33
C LYS A 23 -0.27 -1.13 -8.90
N LEU A 24 0.10 -1.17 -7.62
CA LEU A 24 1.22 -0.41 -7.07
C LEU A 24 2.55 -0.75 -7.75
N MET A 25 2.77 -2.03 -8.05
CA MET A 25 3.97 -2.47 -8.77
C MET A 25 4.00 -1.99 -10.23
N LYS A 26 2.86 -2.02 -10.93
CA LYS A 26 2.78 -1.66 -12.36
C LYS A 26 2.82 -0.15 -12.59
N ASP A 27 2.04 0.61 -11.82
CA ASP A 27 1.80 2.03 -12.08
C ASP A 27 2.88 2.92 -11.46
N PHE A 28 3.51 2.47 -10.37
CA PHE A 28 4.50 3.26 -9.61
C PHE A 28 5.89 2.62 -9.55
N ASN A 29 6.13 1.58 -10.36
CA ASN A 29 7.41 0.84 -10.44
C ASN A 29 7.94 0.39 -9.06
N LEU A 30 7.03 0.12 -8.12
CA LEU A 30 7.41 -0.33 -6.78
C LEU A 30 7.81 -1.80 -6.81
N SER A 31 8.83 -2.15 -6.01
CA SER A 31 9.12 -3.55 -5.76
C SER A 31 7.93 -4.23 -5.07
N ARG A 32 7.81 -5.54 -5.24
CA ARG A 32 6.76 -6.32 -4.56
C ARG A 32 6.80 -6.12 -3.04
N ALA A 33 8.00 -6.04 -2.44
CA ALA A 33 8.16 -5.84 -1.01
C ALA A 33 7.57 -4.50 -0.55
N GLN A 34 7.90 -3.41 -1.26
CA GLN A 34 7.37 -2.07 -1.01
C GLN A 34 5.85 -2.02 -1.16
N ALA A 35 5.32 -2.57 -2.26
CA ALA A 35 3.88 -2.60 -2.50
C ALA A 35 3.14 -3.38 -1.40
N VAL A 36 3.66 -4.54 -0.98
CA VAL A 36 3.08 -5.32 0.13
C VAL A 36 3.13 -4.54 1.45
N GLN A 37 4.23 -3.85 1.74
CA GLN A 37 4.32 -3.01 2.95
C GLN A 37 3.27 -1.90 2.96
N ILE A 38 3.10 -1.19 1.85
CA ILE A 38 2.07 -0.14 1.74
C ILE A 38 0.68 -0.73 2.01
N VAL A 39 0.33 -1.85 1.37
CA VAL A 39 -1.01 -2.46 1.53
C VAL A 39 -1.24 -2.95 2.97
N ASN A 40 -0.24 -3.58 3.58
CA ASN A 40 -0.35 -4.08 4.95
C ASN A 40 -0.43 -2.95 5.98
N ILE A 41 0.39 -1.91 5.81
CA ILE A 41 0.44 -0.76 6.72
C ILE A 41 -0.76 0.16 6.47
N SER A 42 -1.30 0.23 5.25
CA SER A 42 -2.41 1.08 4.84
C SER A 42 -2.27 2.50 5.42
N PRO A 43 -1.25 3.26 4.99
CA PRO A 43 -0.95 4.58 5.53
C PRO A 43 -2.12 5.55 5.40
N THR A 44 -2.18 6.53 6.29
CA THR A 44 -3.26 7.52 6.37
C THR A 44 -2.82 8.94 6.05
N ASN A 45 -1.51 9.17 5.92
CA ASN A 45 -0.96 10.45 5.48
C ASN A 45 0.26 10.25 4.54
N PRO A 46 0.57 11.24 3.68
CA PRO A 46 1.66 11.14 2.71
C PRO A 46 3.04 10.87 3.33
N GLU A 47 3.30 11.37 4.55
CA GLU A 47 4.58 11.17 5.23
C GLU A 47 4.83 9.72 5.63
N GLU A 48 3.77 8.98 5.98
CA GLU A 48 3.86 7.54 6.20
C GLU A 48 4.29 6.80 4.94
N ILE A 49 3.77 7.17 3.75
CA ILE A 49 4.19 6.55 2.48
C ILE A 49 5.69 6.78 2.25
N ARG A 50 6.16 8.02 2.42
CA ARG A 50 7.59 8.38 2.29
C ARG A 50 8.46 7.63 3.29
N THR A 51 7.96 7.40 4.51
CA THR A 51 8.66 6.64 5.55
C THR A 51 8.73 5.15 5.22
N ILE A 52 7.61 4.56 4.75
CA ILE A 52 7.52 3.13 4.41
C ILE A 52 8.43 2.79 3.23
N LEU A 53 8.44 3.65 2.22
CA LEU A 53 9.19 3.42 1.00
C LEU A 53 10.67 3.77 1.10
N ASP A 54 11.11 4.34 2.22
CA ASP A 54 12.37 5.05 2.38
C ASP A 54 12.58 6.02 1.21
N ALA A 55 12.06 7.24 1.36
CA ALA A 55 12.02 8.28 0.33
C ALA A 55 13.38 8.56 -0.39
N ARG A 56 14.51 8.12 0.17
CA ARG A 56 15.83 8.22 -0.46
C ARG A 56 16.13 7.12 -1.48
N SER A 57 15.32 6.05 -1.47
CA SER A 57 15.47 4.86 -2.30
C SER A 57 14.42 4.78 -3.43
N THR A 58 13.48 5.72 -3.47
CA THR A 58 12.38 5.74 -4.45
C THR A 58 12.28 7.07 -5.18
N ASP A 59 12.22 7.01 -6.51
CA ASP A 59 12.04 8.18 -7.39
C ASP A 59 10.55 8.55 -7.51
N LEU A 60 9.84 8.67 -6.38
CA LEU A 60 8.44 9.08 -6.37
C LEU A 60 8.30 10.60 -6.27
N THR A 61 7.50 11.15 -7.17
CA THR A 61 7.08 12.56 -7.10
C THR A 61 5.98 12.75 -6.05
N ASP A 62 5.84 13.97 -5.53
CA ASP A 62 4.75 14.30 -4.59
C ASP A 62 3.37 13.98 -5.15
N GLN A 63 3.19 14.16 -6.47
CA GLN A 63 1.95 13.80 -7.15
C GLN A 63 1.67 12.29 -7.06
N GLN A 64 2.68 11.45 -7.32
CA GLN A 64 2.53 10.00 -7.20
C GLN A 64 2.24 9.56 -5.76
N VAL A 65 2.84 10.22 -4.76
CA VAL A 65 2.54 9.96 -3.34
C VAL A 65 1.07 10.26 -3.03
N THR A 66 0.53 11.37 -3.54
CA THR A 66 -0.90 11.69 -3.40
C THR A 66 -1.80 10.69 -4.13
N GLU A 67 -1.44 10.26 -5.34
CA GLU A 67 -2.21 9.25 -6.08
C GLU A 67 -2.23 7.89 -5.37
N ILE A 68 -1.09 7.46 -4.81
CA ILE A 68 -1.02 6.25 -3.99
C ILE A 68 -1.93 6.37 -2.76
N MET A 69 -1.94 7.54 -2.11
CA MET A 69 -2.82 7.78 -0.95
C MET A 69 -4.30 7.64 -1.32
N ASP A 70 -4.72 8.29 -2.42
CA ASP A 70 -6.12 8.24 -2.88
C ASP A 70 -6.55 6.80 -3.21
N LEU A 71 -5.66 6.02 -3.85
CA LEU A 71 -5.89 4.60 -4.14
C LEU A 71 -6.05 3.74 -2.88
N ILE A 72 -5.34 4.06 -1.80
CA ILE A 72 -5.46 3.34 -0.52
C ILE A 72 -6.77 3.71 0.17
N VAL A 73 -7.15 4.99 0.16
CA VAL A 73 -8.37 5.49 0.79
C VAL A 73 -9.62 4.90 0.10
N ASP A 74 -9.71 4.90 -1.24
CA ASP A 74 -10.85 4.30 -1.96
C ASP A 74 -11.02 2.80 -1.63
N ARG A 75 -9.91 2.06 -1.49
CA ARG A 75 -9.93 0.61 -1.25
C ARG A 75 -10.12 0.23 0.20
N ARG A 76 -9.91 1.14 1.15
CA ARG A 76 -10.15 0.89 2.58
C ARG A 76 -11.65 0.87 2.92
N SER A 77 -12.48 1.57 2.14
CA SER A 77 -13.93 1.66 2.35
C SER A 77 -14.74 0.53 1.67
N LYS A 78 -14.07 -0.44 1.04
CA LYS A 78 -14.68 -1.58 0.32
C LYS A 78 -14.13 -2.91 0.81
#